data_AF-A0A7J6KHF5-F1
#
_entry.id   AF-A0A7J6KHF5-F1
#
_cell.length_a   1.000
_cell.length_b   1.000
_cell.length_c   1.000
_cell.angle_alpha   90.00
_cell.angle_beta   90.00
_cell.angle_gamma   90.00
#
_symmetry.space_group_name_H-M   'P 1'
#
loop_
_entity.id
_entity.type
_entity.pdbx_description
1 polymer ?
#
loop_
_entity_poly.entity_id
_entity_poly.type
_entity_poly.pdbx_seq_one_letter_code
_entity_poly.pdbx_strand_id
1 'polypeptide(L)'
;ELRPDDKLNHKAIQRSIATDSRLSEADRGAYLGVIKSLYEEGYVRQERLENIKHLIPSFPVTRPDHLTTKVRLVTDGSVGLNPLCRDGPVMNDEKMGMTLMSNLHLFRMSPYVILDDLRRAFYQILIEKHNEPYFGMANKFGAELLIGVWIAMGF
;
A
#
# COMPACT_ATOMS: atom_id res chain seq x y z
N GLU A 1 9.60 -17.49 -13.23
CA GLU A 1 8.71 -16.59 -12.50
C GLU A 1 8.55 -17.06 -11.07
N LEU A 2 9.05 -16.28 -10.10
CA LEU A 2 8.81 -16.54 -8.68
C LEU A 2 7.35 -16.19 -8.39
N ARG A 3 6.47 -17.19 -8.44
CA ARG A 3 5.04 -17.02 -8.17
C ARG A 3 4.77 -17.23 -6.67
N PRO A 4 3.90 -16.42 -6.04
CA PRO A 4 3.61 -16.52 -4.61
C PRO A 4 3.00 -17.88 -4.23
N ASP A 5 3.49 -18.45 -3.12
CA ASP A 5 3.03 -19.71 -2.51
C ASP A 5 1.77 -19.45 -1.66
N ASP A 6 0.77 -20.33 -1.73
CA ASP A 6 -0.45 -20.28 -0.90
C ASP A 6 -0.15 -20.15 0.60
N LYS A 7 0.99 -20.68 1.06
CA LYS A 7 1.46 -20.51 2.45
C LYS A 7 1.63 -19.03 2.83
N LEU A 8 1.99 -18.16 1.89
CA LEU A 8 2.13 -16.72 2.12
C LEU A 8 0.76 -16.06 2.34
N ASN A 9 -0.26 -16.49 1.60
CA ASN A 9 -1.62 -15.99 1.76
C ASN A 9 -2.17 -16.35 3.15
N HIS A 10 -1.93 -17.58 3.62
CA HIS A 10 -2.32 -17.98 4.97
C HIS A 10 -1.61 -17.14 6.05
N LYS A 11 -0.32 -16.88 5.89
CA LYS A 11 0.44 -16.01 6.80
C LYS A 11 -0.07 -14.57 6.79
N ALA A 12 -0.45 -14.03 5.63
CA ALA A 12 -1.02 -12.69 5.52
C ALA A 12 -2.34 -12.58 6.32
N ILE A 13 -3.23 -13.57 6.19
CA ILE A 13 -4.48 -13.65 6.95
C ILE A 13 -4.20 -13.78 8.45
N GLN A 14 -3.30 -14.67 8.86
CA GLN A 14 -2.92 -14.83 10.27
C GLN A 14 -2.36 -13.53 10.87
N ARG A 15 -1.52 -12.80 10.12
CA ARG A 15 -1.03 -11.49 10.52
C ARG A 15 -2.16 -10.49 10.67
N SER A 16 -3.10 -10.46 9.73
CA SER A 16 -4.28 -9.62 9.79
C SER A 16 -5.08 -9.85 11.08
N ILE A 17 -5.27 -11.13 11.44
CA ILE A 17 -5.94 -11.53 12.69
C ILE A 17 -5.16 -11.07 13.93
N ALA A 18 -3.84 -11.29 13.94
CA ALA A 18 -2.98 -10.90 15.05
C ALA A 18 -2.84 -9.37 15.20
N THR A 19 -2.89 -8.64 14.10
CA THR A 19 -2.91 -7.18 14.08
C THR A 19 -4.17 -6.67 14.75
N ASP A 20 -5.34 -7.16 14.33
CA ASP A 20 -6.63 -6.77 14.90
C ASP A 20 -6.70 -7.09 16.41
N SER A 21 -6.15 -8.21 16.88
CA SER A 21 -6.16 -8.54 18.31
C SER A 21 -5.25 -7.65 19.17
N ARG A 22 -4.27 -6.97 18.58
CA ARG A 22 -3.30 -6.10 19.30
C ARG A 22 -3.72 -4.62 19.33
N LEU A 23 -4.70 -4.23 18.52
CA LEU A 23 -5.12 -2.83 18.42
C LEU A 23 -5.99 -2.41 19.60
N SER A 24 -5.70 -1.23 20.14
CA SER A 24 -6.62 -0.51 21.03
C SER A 24 -7.93 -0.22 20.30
N GLU A 25 -9.02 0.00 21.04
CA GLU A 25 -10.33 0.32 20.44
C GLU A 25 -10.28 1.60 19.59
N ALA A 26 -9.56 2.62 20.08
CA ALA A 26 -9.35 3.88 19.37
C ALA A 26 -8.55 3.68 18.06
N ASP A 27 -7.42 2.97 18.12
CA ASP A 27 -6.60 2.68 16.93
C ASP A 27 -7.34 1.81 15.93
N ARG A 28 -8.16 0.86 16.41
CA ARG A 28 -8.98 -0.01 15.57
C ARG A 28 -10.02 0.79 14.79
N GLY A 29 -10.73 1.72 15.44
CA GLY A 29 -11.69 2.60 14.79
C GLY A 29 -11.03 3.47 13.72
N ALA A 30 -9.88 4.08 14.03
CA ALA A 30 -9.13 4.89 13.09
C ALA A 30 -8.58 4.06 11.91
N TYR A 31 -8.05 2.87 12.19
CA TYR A 31 -7.55 1.94 11.16
C TYR A 31 -8.66 1.49 10.22
N LEU A 32 -9.85 1.18 10.76
CA LEU A 32 -11.02 0.86 9.96
C LEU A 32 -11.43 2.03 9.06
N GLY A 33 -11.42 3.26 9.59
CA GLY A 33 -11.71 4.46 8.79
C GLY A 33 -10.78 4.58 7.59
N VAL A 34 -9.50 4.26 7.75
CA VAL A 34 -8.54 4.19 6.64
C VAL A 34 -8.90 3.09 5.65
N ILE A 35 -9.22 1.88 6.12
CA ILE A 35 -9.55 0.77 5.21
C ILE A 35 -10.83 1.07 4.43
N LYS A 36 -11.89 1.56 5.09
CA LYS A 36 -13.16 1.89 4.44
C LYS A 36 -12.99 2.95 3.36
N SER A 37 -12.21 4.00 3.63
CA SER A 37 -11.95 5.03 2.61
C SER A 37 -11.23 4.47 1.39
N LEU A 38 -10.37 3.45 1.52
CA LEU A 38 -9.77 2.79 0.35
C LEU A 38 -10.80 2.12 -0.57
N TYR A 39 -11.86 1.54 -0.01
CA TYR A 39 -12.95 0.95 -0.79
C TYR A 39 -13.89 2.01 -1.35
N GLU A 40 -14.29 2.99 -0.53
CA GLU A 40 -15.19 4.08 -0.93
C GLU A 40 -14.58 4.96 -2.03
N GLU A 41 -13.29 5.23 -1.94
CA GLU A 41 -12.54 6.00 -2.92
C GLU A 41 -12.09 5.15 -4.13
N GLY A 42 -12.47 3.87 -4.21
CA GLY A 42 -12.23 3.01 -5.37
C GLY A 42 -10.78 2.52 -5.55
N TYR A 43 -9.89 2.76 -4.60
CA TYR A 43 -8.51 2.27 -4.65
C TYR A 43 -8.40 0.76 -4.49
N VAL A 44 -9.36 0.17 -3.76
CA VAL A 44 -9.50 -1.27 -3.53
C VAL A 44 -10.91 -1.70 -3.91
N ARG A 45 -11.04 -2.82 -4.63
CA ARG A 45 -12.32 -3.48 -4.93
C ARG A 45 -12.48 -4.73 -4.08
N GLN A 46 -13.67 -4.93 -3.54
CA GLN A 46 -14.00 -6.18 -2.85
C GLN A 46 -13.90 -7.37 -3.81
N GLU A 47 -13.25 -8.44 -3.36
CA GLU A 47 -12.95 -9.59 -4.21
C GLU A 47 -13.04 -10.89 -3.41
N ARG A 48 -13.31 -12.00 -4.10
CA ARG A 48 -13.30 -13.32 -3.47
C ARG A 48 -11.88 -13.83 -3.34
N LEU A 49 -11.59 -14.50 -2.22
CA LEU A 49 -10.26 -15.06 -1.96
C LEU A 49 -9.79 -16.01 -3.07
N GLU A 50 -10.71 -16.76 -3.68
CA GLU A 50 -10.44 -17.69 -4.80
C GLU A 50 -9.89 -16.99 -6.05
N ASN A 51 -10.17 -15.70 -6.23
CA ASN A 51 -9.69 -14.90 -7.36
C ASN A 51 -8.34 -14.21 -7.05
N ILE A 52 -7.84 -14.31 -5.82
CA ILE A 52 -6.61 -13.67 -5.37
C ILE A 52 -5.49 -14.71 -5.37
N LYS A 53 -4.44 -14.43 -6.14
CA LYS A 53 -3.21 -15.22 -6.18
C LYS A 53 -2.27 -14.84 -5.04
N HIS A 54 -2.28 -13.58 -4.62
CA HIS A 54 -1.38 -13.13 -3.56
C HIS A 54 -1.98 -12.05 -2.67
N LEU A 55 -1.88 -12.25 -1.35
CA LEU A 55 -2.21 -11.26 -0.33
C LEU A 55 -0.95 -10.58 0.17
N ILE A 56 -0.93 -9.25 0.12
CA ILE A 56 0.13 -8.43 0.69
C ILE A 56 -0.23 -8.14 2.15
N PRO A 57 0.56 -8.61 3.14
CA PRO A 57 0.27 -8.36 4.54
C PRO A 57 0.22 -6.85 4.81
N SER A 58 -0.78 -6.41 5.58
CA SER A 58 -0.94 -5.01 5.94
C SER A 58 -1.03 -4.84 7.46
N PHE A 59 -0.55 -3.73 7.97
CA PHE A 59 -0.61 -3.39 9.39
C PHE A 59 -0.73 -1.87 9.61
N PRO A 60 -1.35 -1.44 10.72
CA PRO A 60 -1.43 -0.05 11.09
C PRO A 60 -0.09 0.45 11.62
N VAL A 61 0.23 1.68 11.29
CA VAL A 61 1.25 2.47 11.98
C VAL A 61 0.58 3.69 12.58
N THR A 62 0.60 3.76 13.90
CA THR A 62 0.12 4.91 14.67
C THR A 62 1.31 5.83 14.92
N ARG A 63 1.28 7.06 14.38
CA ARG A 63 2.25 8.09 14.74
C ARG A 63 1.63 9.04 15.77
N PRO A 64 2.23 9.19 16.96
CA PRO A 64 1.89 10.27 17.87
C PRO A 64 2.46 11.55 17.27
N ASP A 65 1.65 12.30 16.53
CA ASP A 65 2.00 13.65 16.08
C ASP A 65 1.33 14.67 17.02
N HIS A 66 1.94 15.84 17.20
CA HIS A 66 1.66 16.82 18.25
C HIS A 66 0.24 17.43 18.23
N LEU A 67 -0.59 17.11 17.24
CA LEU A 67 -1.94 17.65 17.08
C LEU A 67 -3.03 16.61 16.76
N THR A 68 -2.68 15.47 16.13
CA THR A 68 -3.64 14.40 15.80
C THR A 68 -2.92 13.05 15.71
N THR A 69 -3.43 12.01 16.38
CA THR A 69 -2.99 10.63 16.14
C THR A 69 -3.45 10.19 14.75
N LYS A 70 -2.52 10.14 13.78
CA LYS A 70 -2.83 9.65 12.43
C LYS A 70 -2.43 8.18 12.31
N VAL A 71 -3.43 7.30 12.29
CA VAL A 71 -3.26 5.90 11.91
C VAL A 71 -3.12 5.80 10.40
N ARG A 72 -2.18 4.96 9.93
CA ARG A 72 -1.93 4.71 8.51
C ARG A 72 -1.89 3.22 8.24
N LEU A 73 -2.41 2.78 7.10
CA LEU A 73 -2.20 1.42 6.61
C LEU A 73 -0.83 1.33 5.93
N VAL A 74 -0.05 0.32 6.30
CA VAL A 74 1.25 0.01 5.69
C VAL A 74 1.21 -1.41 5.17
N THR A 75 1.54 -1.57 3.89
CA THR A 75 1.72 -2.87 3.23
C THR A 75 3.16 -3.35 3.41
N ASP A 76 3.35 -4.57 3.90
CA ASP A 76 4.65 -5.22 4.03
C ASP A 76 5.12 -5.78 2.68
N GLY A 77 5.84 -4.96 1.92
CA GLY A 77 6.43 -5.32 0.63
C GLY A 77 7.78 -6.04 0.73
N SER A 78 8.17 -6.56 1.90
CA SER A 78 9.47 -7.22 2.06
C SER A 78 9.58 -8.47 1.18
N VAL A 79 10.78 -8.71 0.64
CA VAL A 79 11.07 -9.74 -0.37
C VAL A 79 10.66 -11.16 0.05
N GLY A 80 10.62 -11.46 1.35
CA GLY A 80 10.17 -12.75 1.88
C GLY A 80 8.64 -12.94 1.92
N LEU A 81 7.88 -11.86 1.70
CA LEU A 81 6.42 -11.82 1.84
C LEU A 81 5.72 -11.34 0.58
N ASN A 82 6.41 -10.62 -0.30
CA ASN A 82 5.95 -10.27 -1.64
C ASN A 82 7.03 -10.59 -2.69
N PRO A 83 6.98 -11.77 -3.34
CA PRO A 83 7.98 -12.15 -4.33
C PRO A 83 7.96 -11.28 -5.59
N LEU A 84 6.89 -10.52 -5.83
CA LEU A 84 6.78 -9.58 -6.95
C LEU A 84 7.68 -8.35 -6.76
N CYS A 85 8.01 -8.01 -5.51
CA CYS A 85 8.92 -6.91 -5.19
C CYS A 85 10.41 -7.28 -5.38
N ARG A 86 10.72 -8.52 -5.75
CA ARG A 86 12.10 -9.01 -5.89
C ARG A 86 12.71 -8.69 -7.25
N ASP A 87 11.91 -8.81 -8.30
CA ASP A 87 12.34 -8.74 -9.70
C ASP A 87 11.62 -7.61 -10.44
N GLY A 88 11.36 -6.49 -9.74
CA GLY A 88 11.05 -5.26 -10.47
C GLY A 88 12.17 -5.00 -11.48
N PRO A 89 11.85 -4.53 -12.70
CA PRO A 89 12.89 -4.23 -13.68
C PRO A 89 13.96 -3.41 -12.99
N VAL A 90 15.24 -3.78 -13.17
CA VAL A 90 16.35 -2.93 -12.78
C VAL A 90 15.98 -1.55 -13.27
N MET A 91 15.97 -0.58 -12.37
CA MET A 91 15.56 0.77 -12.69
C MET A 91 16.55 1.27 -13.74
N ASN A 92 16.20 1.12 -15.02
CA ASN A 92 17.03 1.51 -16.17
C ASN A 92 17.03 3.03 -16.34
N ASP A 93 16.58 3.76 -15.33
CA ASP A 93 16.60 5.20 -15.32
C ASP A 93 18.01 5.67 -14.92
N GLU A 94 18.94 5.52 -15.85
CA GLU A 94 20.29 6.09 -15.81
C GLU A 94 20.26 7.61 -15.59
N LYS A 95 19.09 8.25 -15.78
CA LYS A 95 18.91 9.69 -15.66
C LYS A 95 18.29 10.10 -14.34
N MET A 96 17.82 9.19 -13.45
CA MET A 96 17.16 9.61 -12.21
C MET A 96 18.10 10.42 -11.30
N GLY A 97 19.35 9.96 -11.16
CA GLY A 97 20.38 10.70 -10.40
C GLY A 97 20.70 12.06 -11.02
N MET A 98 20.84 12.11 -12.35
CA MET A 98 21.12 13.36 -13.08
C MET A 98 19.93 14.34 -13.03
N THR A 99 18.70 13.83 -13.10
CA THR A 99 17.46 14.61 -13.02
C THR A 99 17.31 15.21 -11.63
N LEU A 100 17.55 14.43 -10.57
CA LEU A 100 17.51 14.91 -9.20
C LEU A 100 18.55 16.03 -8.97
N MET A 101 19.79 15.82 -9.40
CA MET A 101 20.86 16.81 -9.24
C MET A 101 20.62 18.08 -10.07
N SER A 102 20.11 17.93 -11.30
CA SER A 102 19.74 19.07 -12.15
C SER A 102 18.59 19.87 -11.56
N ASN A 103 17.56 19.20 -11.04
CA ASN A 103 16.45 19.84 -10.34
C ASN A 103 16.93 20.61 -9.11
N LEU A 104 17.82 20.02 -8.29
CA LEU A 104 18.41 20.70 -7.13
C LEU A 104 19.25 21.93 -7.52
N HIS A 105 20.01 21.84 -8.62
CA HIS A 105 20.79 22.97 -9.13
C HIS A 105 19.87 24.12 -9.60
N LEU A 106 18.85 23.81 -10.41
CA LEU A 106 17.86 24.79 -10.85
C LEU A 106 17.11 25.42 -9.67
N PHE A 107 16.78 24.62 -8.64
CA PHE A 107 16.14 25.09 -7.42
C PHE A 107 16.98 26.16 -6.70
N ARG A 108 18.31 25.98 -6.66
CA ARG A 108 19.24 26.94 -6.02
C ARG A 108 19.46 28.21 -6.84
N MET A 109 19.42 28.10 -8.16
CA MET A 109 19.65 29.22 -9.07
C MET A 109 18.38 30.06 -9.33
N SER A 110 17.20 29.51 -9.03
CA SER A 110 15.93 30.18 -9.30
C SER A 110 15.60 31.20 -8.20
N PRO A 111 15.27 32.46 -8.55
CA PRO A 111 14.90 33.48 -7.57
C PRO A 111 13.55 33.20 -6.89
N TYR A 112 12.70 32.39 -7.52
CA TYR A 112 11.41 31.96 -7.00
C TYR A 112 11.18 30.49 -7.33
N VAL A 113 10.63 29.73 -6.38
CA VAL A 113 10.24 28.35 -6.60
C VAL A 113 8.89 28.06 -5.96
N ILE A 114 8.05 27.33 -6.68
CA ILE A 114 6.78 26.82 -6.17
C ILE A 114 7.00 25.37 -5.74
N LEU A 115 6.60 25.08 -4.51
CA LEU A 115 6.59 23.74 -3.95
C LEU A 115 5.16 23.30 -3.75
N ASP A 116 4.88 22.06 -4.15
CA ASP A 116 3.61 21.40 -3.85
C ASP A 116 3.87 19.93 -3.55
N ASP A 117 2.98 19.32 -2.77
CA ASP A 117 3.02 17.89 -2.44
C ASP A 117 1.87 17.17 -3.14
N LEU A 118 2.21 16.19 -3.99
CA LEU A 118 1.22 15.35 -4.65
C LEU A 118 0.67 14.34 -3.64
N ARG A 119 -0.43 14.74 -2.98
CA ARG A 119 -1.15 13.87 -2.07
C ARG A 119 -1.52 12.57 -2.79
N ARG A 120 -1.12 11.44 -2.20
CA ARG A 120 -1.47 10.09 -2.68
C ARG A 120 -1.00 9.82 -4.13
N ALA A 121 0.15 10.35 -4.54
CA ALA A 121 0.69 10.17 -5.90
C ALA A 121 0.65 8.72 -6.42
N PHE A 122 1.05 7.73 -5.60
CA PHE A 122 1.06 6.32 -6.02
C PHE A 122 -0.34 5.71 -6.26
N TYR A 123 -1.39 6.29 -5.67
CA TYR A 123 -2.76 5.82 -5.89
C TYR A 123 -3.30 6.17 -7.28
N GLN A 124 -2.57 7.02 -8.02
CA GLN A 124 -2.88 7.44 -9.38
C GLN A 124 -2.33 6.46 -10.44
N ILE A 125 -1.49 5.49 -10.03
CA ILE A 125 -0.85 4.54 -10.95
C ILE A 125 -1.71 3.29 -11.03
N LEU A 126 -2.39 3.11 -12.16
CA LEU A 126 -3.28 1.96 -12.36
C LEU A 126 -2.51 0.64 -12.42
N ILE A 127 -3.03 -0.37 -11.72
CA ILE A 127 -2.56 -1.74 -11.81
C ILE A 127 -3.26 -2.40 -13.00
N GLU A 128 -2.49 -2.93 -13.94
CA GLU A 128 -3.05 -3.63 -15.09
C GLU A 128 -3.89 -4.83 -14.63
N LYS A 129 -5.05 -5.05 -15.28
CA LYS A 129 -6.04 -6.08 -14.86
C LYS A 129 -5.46 -7.47 -14.65
N HIS A 130 -4.48 -7.87 -15.45
CA HIS A 130 -3.86 -9.19 -15.34
C HIS A 130 -2.93 -9.32 -14.11
N ASN A 131 -2.49 -8.19 -13.56
CA ASN A 131 -1.66 -8.10 -12.38
C ASN A 131 -2.46 -7.93 -11.08
N GLU A 132 -3.69 -7.38 -11.13
CA GLU A 132 -4.58 -7.21 -9.96
C GLU A 132 -4.67 -8.43 -9.01
N PRO A 133 -4.77 -9.69 -9.49
CA PRO A 133 -4.85 -10.87 -8.61
C PRO A 133 -3.65 -11.04 -7.67
N TYR A 134 -2.52 -10.40 -7.97
CA TYR A 134 -1.32 -10.47 -7.16
C TYR A 134 -1.17 -9.30 -6.16
N PHE A 135 -2.09 -8.34 -6.19
CA PHE A 135 -2.15 -7.22 -5.25
C PHE A 135 -3.41 -7.35 -4.38
N GLY A 136 -3.58 -8.51 -3.74
CA GLY A 136 -4.66 -8.74 -2.80
C GLY A 136 -4.39 -8.10 -1.43
N MET A 137 -5.47 -7.76 -0.73
CA MET A 137 -5.47 -7.20 0.61
C MET A 137 -6.44 -8.00 1.48
N ALA A 138 -6.00 -8.34 2.70
CA ALA A 138 -6.84 -8.97 3.72
C ALA A 138 -6.73 -8.21 5.04
N ASN A 139 -7.86 -7.67 5.51
CA ASN A 139 -7.95 -6.96 6.78
C ASN A 139 -9.06 -7.55 7.66
N LYS A 140 -8.69 -8.07 8.83
CA LYS A 140 -9.66 -8.47 9.84
C LYS A 140 -10.22 -7.24 10.53
N PHE A 141 -11.53 -7.25 10.75
CA PHE A 141 -12.23 -6.28 11.55
C PHE A 141 -13.33 -6.96 12.36
N GLY A 142 -13.10 -7.13 13.67
CA GLY A 142 -14.06 -7.80 14.56
C GLY A 142 -14.36 -9.23 14.08
N ALA A 143 -15.62 -9.49 13.70
CA ALA A 143 -16.05 -10.79 13.16
C ALA A 143 -15.81 -10.93 11.64
N GLU A 144 -15.54 -9.84 10.93
CA GLU A 144 -15.44 -9.83 9.47
C GLU A 144 -13.99 -9.89 8.99
N LEU A 145 -13.77 -10.53 7.84
CA LEU A 145 -12.52 -10.48 7.10
C LEU A 145 -12.79 -9.77 5.78
N LEU A 146 -12.30 -8.54 5.66
CA LEU A 146 -12.39 -7.77 4.43
C LEU A 146 -11.32 -8.24 3.46
N ILE A 147 -11.75 -8.68 2.28
CA ILE A 147 -10.90 -9.18 1.22
C ILE A 147 -11.14 -8.33 -0.03
N GLY A 148 -10.06 -7.86 -0.62
CA GLY A 148 -10.11 -7.05 -1.82
C GLY A 148 -8.82 -7.08 -2.63
N VAL A 149 -8.86 -6.46 -3.79
CA VAL A 149 -7.70 -6.26 -4.67
C VAL A 149 -7.45 -4.78 -4.88
N TRP A 150 -6.18 -4.40 -4.85
CA TRP A 150 -5.75 -3.07 -5.24
C TRP A 150 -5.96 -2.89 -6.75
N ILE A 151 -6.51 -1.74 -7.12
CA ILE A 151 -6.78 -1.38 -8.53
C ILE A 151 -5.96 -0.14 -8.93
N ALA A 152 -5.89 0.81 -7.98
CA ALA A 152 -5.36 2.18 -8.12
C ALA A 152 -6.00 2.96 -9.31
N MET A 153 -6.68 4.06 -8.97
CA MET A 153 -7.53 4.80 -9.90
C MET A 153 -6.77 5.94 -10.56
N GLY A 154 -6.79 6.00 -11.89
CA GLY A 154 -6.51 7.23 -12.62
C GLY A 154 -7.70 8.20 -12.46
N PHE A 155 -7.40 9.47 -12.20
CA PHE A 155 -8.37 10.56 -12.37
C PHE A 155 -8.79 10.70 -13.84
#